data_AF-A0A3B9Z7A0-F1
#
_entry.id   AF-A0A3B9Z7A0-F1
#
_cell.length_a   1.000
_cell.length_b   1.000
_cell.length_c   1.000
_cell.angle_alpha   90.00
_cell.angle_beta   90.00
_cell.angle_gamma   90.00
#
_symmetry.space_group_name_H-M   'P 1'
#
loop_
_entity.id
_entity.type
_entity.pdbx_description
1 polymer ?
#
loop_
_entity_poly.entity_id
_entity_poly.type
_entity_poly.pdbx_seq_one_letter_code
_entity_poly.pdbx_strand_id
1 'polypeptide(L)' 'MSYTRIKQQDHNNSYYTEFVIDTVADVQTLPTDEQSCSVGSVAICIENSEVYMLTSKREWVMI' A
#
# COMPACT_ATOMS: atom_id res chain seq x y z
N MET A 1 -6.68 -14.19 3.28
CA MET A 1 -5.41 -13.43 3.36
C MET A 1 -5.71 -12.14 4.08
N SER A 2 -4.89 -11.79 5.06
CA SER A 2 -5.17 -10.72 6.03
C SER A 2 -4.11 -9.64 5.85
N TYR A 3 -4.50 -8.42 5.49
CA TYR A 3 -3.61 -7.26 5.52
C TYR A 3 -4.16 -6.25 6.53
N THR A 4 -3.27 -5.52 7.19
CA THR A 4 -3.67 -4.45 8.09
C THR A 4 -3.57 -3.12 7.34
N ARG A 5 -4.70 -2.42 7.22
CA ARG A 5 -4.75 -1.09 6.62
C ARG A 5 -4.60 -0.02 7.69
N ILE A 6 -3.57 0.80 7.58
CA ILE A 6 -3.37 1.97 8.42
C ILE A 6 -3.77 3.21 7.61
N LYS A 7 -4.87 3.86 8.01
CA LYS A 7 -5.27 5.16 7.46
C LYS A 7 -4.72 6.24 8.38
N GLN A 8 -3.73 6.99 7.93
CA GLN A 8 -3.37 8.25 8.57
C GLN A 8 -4.27 9.35 8.00
N GLN A 9 -5.11 9.92 8.85
CA GLN A 9 -5.94 11.08 8.52
C GLN A 9 -5.27 12.31 9.13
N ASP A 10 -4.31 12.90 8.42
CA ASP A 10 -3.78 14.21 8.78
C ASP A 10 -4.73 15.30 8.23
N HIS A 11 -4.98 16.31 9.07
CA HIS A 11 -5.89 17.43 8.78
C HIS A 11 -5.35 18.34 7.67
N ASN A 12 -4.09 18.15 7.28
CA ASN A 12 -3.47 18.74 6.10
C ASN A 12 -2.84 17.62 5.24
N ASN A 13 -3.39 17.42 4.04
CA ASN A 13 -2.69 16.87 2.87
C ASN A 13 -2.75 15.34 2.60
N SER A 14 -3.57 15.01 1.58
CA SER A 14 -3.34 14.01 0.51
C SER A 14 -3.11 12.53 0.83
N TYR A 15 -4.22 11.85 1.19
CA TYR A 15 -4.73 10.55 0.71
C TYR A 15 -3.83 9.32 0.43
N TYR A 16 -2.56 9.24 0.79
CA TYR A 16 -1.84 7.96 0.68
C TYR A 16 -2.24 7.01 1.82
N THR A 17 -2.37 5.73 1.52
CA THR A 17 -2.71 4.69 2.50
C THR A 17 -1.46 3.85 2.76
N GLU A 18 -1.27 3.45 4.02
CA GLU A 18 -0.22 2.52 4.39
C GLU A 18 -0.83 1.12 4.62
N PHE A 19 -0.18 0.11 4.08
CA PHE A 19 -0.56 -1.28 4.25
C PHE A 19 0.58 -2.06 4.89
N VAL A 20 0.22 -3.01 5.74
CA VAL A 20 1.15 -4.00 6.25
C VAL A 20 0.67 -5.36 5.75
N ILE A 21 1.55 -6.04 5.01
CA ILE A 21 1.30 -7.36 4.41
C ILE A 21 2.24 -8.39 5.02
N ASP A 22 1.77 -9.62 5.15
CA ASP A 22 2.56 -10.69 5.77
C ASP A 22 3.58 -11.26 4.78
N THR A 23 3.17 -11.54 3.53
CA THR A 23 4.00 -12.13 2.48
C THR A 23 4.11 -11.25 1.24
N VAL A 24 5.12 -11.47 0.39
CA VAL A 24 5.25 -10.74 -0.88
C VAL A 24 4.05 -10.99 -1.81
N ALA A 25 3.47 -12.19 -1.78
CA ALA A 25 2.33 -12.55 -2.61
C ALA A 25 1.08 -11.70 -2.29
N ASP A 26 0.95 -11.25 -1.04
CA ASP A 26 -0.19 -10.43 -0.60
C ASP A 26 -0.21 -9.05 -1.27
N VAL A 27 0.91 -8.57 -1.83
CA VAL A 27 0.96 -7.28 -2.55
C VAL A 27 -0.01 -7.23 -3.72
N GLN A 28 -0.27 -8.38 -4.38
CA GLN A 28 -1.20 -8.48 -5.51
C GLN A 28 -2.67 -8.38 -5.07
N THR A 29 -2.94 -8.54 -3.78
CA THR A 29 -4.29 -8.44 -3.21
C THR A 29 -4.64 -7.02 -2.77
N LEU A 30 -3.64 -6.13 -2.76
CA LEU A 30 -3.81 -4.74 -2.34
C LEU A 30 -4.62 -3.96 -3.38
N PRO A 31 -5.48 -3.04 -2.92
CA PRO A 31 -6.26 -2.22 -3.83
C PRO A 31 -5.37 -1.34 -4.71
N THR A 32 -5.72 -1.25 -5.98
CA THR A 32 -5.09 -0.35 -6.95
C THR A 32 -6.05 0.73 -7.44
N ASP A 33 -7.35 0.63 -7.17
CA ASP A 33 -8.36 1.57 -7.64
C ASP A 33 -8.29 2.94 -6.94
N GLU A 34 -8.72 3.99 -7.65
CA GLU A 34 -8.61 5.37 -7.16
C GLU A 34 -9.52 5.66 -5.95
N GLN A 35 -10.59 4.90 -5.76
CA GLN A 35 -11.55 5.13 -4.67
C GLN A 35 -11.03 4.62 -3.34
N SER A 36 -10.29 3.52 -3.36
CA SER A 36 -9.82 2.85 -2.15
C SER A 36 -8.35 3.12 -1.84
N CYS A 37 -7.53 3.48 -2.84
CA CYS A 37 -6.09 3.64 -2.73
C CYS A 37 -5.53 4.74 -3.64
N SER A 38 -4.83 5.73 -3.07
CA SER A 38 -4.20 6.77 -3.89
C SER A 38 -2.80 6.37 -4.34
N VAL A 39 -2.38 6.88 -5.49
CA VAL A 39 -0.99 6.79 -5.94
C VAL A 39 -0.06 7.37 -4.86
N GLY A 40 1.09 6.73 -4.63
CA GLY A 40 2.02 7.04 -3.54
C GLY A 40 1.72 6.32 -2.23
N SER A 41 0.62 5.54 -2.16
CA SER A 41 0.39 4.58 -1.06
C SER A 41 1.53 3.58 -0.96
N VAL A 42 1.81 3.12 0.25
CA VAL A 42 2.93 2.23 0.54
C VAL A 42 2.45 0.94 1.20
N ALA A 43 3.16 -0.15 0.95
CA ALA A 43 2.92 -1.43 1.58
C ALA A 43 4.24 -2.01 2.10
N ILE A 44 4.25 -2.42 3.37
CA ILE A 44 5.43 -2.98 4.03
C ILE A 44 5.20 -4.47 4.21
N CYS A 45 6.13 -5.29 3.69
CA CYS A 45 6.10 -6.73 3.83
C CYS A 45 6.87 -7.18 5.08
N ILE A 46 6.21 -7.91 5.98
CA ILE A 46 6.82 -8.37 7.23
C ILE A 46 7.83 -9.49 6.97
N GLU A 47 7.54 -10.40 6.02
CA GLU A 47 8.39 -11.56 5.70
C GLU A 47 9.84 -11.19 5.38
N ASN A 48 10.04 -10.12 4.60
CA ASN A 48 11.35 -9.73 4.09
C ASN A 48 11.71 -8.26 4.31
N SER A 49 10.86 -7.49 4.99
CA SER A 49 11.03 -6.05 5.20
C SER A 49 11.10 -5.23 3.90
N GLU A 50 10.61 -5.76 2.79
CA GLU A 50 10.51 -5.00 1.54
C GLU A 50 9.37 -3.98 1.60
N VAL A 51 9.56 -2.88 0.89
CA VAL A 51 8.58 -1.80 0.79
C VAL A 51 8.15 -1.65 -0.66
N TYR A 52 6.85 -1.55 -0.86
CA TYR A 52 6.21 -1.37 -2.15
C TYR A 52 5.49 -0.03 -2.18
N MET A 53 5.47 0.62 -3.34
CA MET A 53 4.74 1.86 -3.57
C MET A 53 3.78 1.69 -4.75
N LEU A 54 2.55 2.19 -4.60
CA LEU A 54 1.58 2.27 -5.68
C LEU A 54 1.98 3.40 -6.65
N THR A 55 2.38 3.03 -7.85
CA THR A 55 2.82 3.99 -8.89
C THR A 55 1.64 4.67 -9.58
N SER A 56 1.91 5.71 -10.37
CA SER A 56 0.91 6.36 -11.23
C SER A 56 0.33 5.43 -12.30
N LYS A 57 1.02 4.34 -12.61
CA LYS A 57 0.53 3.26 -13.48
C LYS A 57 -0.41 2.28 -12.76
N ARG A 58 -0.70 2.52 -11.48
CA ARG A 58 -1.58 1.69 -10.65
C ARG A 58 -1.01 0.28 -10.43
N GLU A 59 0.31 0.20 -10.39
CA GLU A 59 1.08 -1.01 -10.13
C GLU A 59 1.87 -0.83 -8.83
N TRP A 60 1.87 -1.85 -7.98
CA TRP A 60 2.72 -1.92 -6.79
C TRP A 60 4.14 -2.30 -7.21
N VAL A 61 5.10 -1.43 -6.91
CA VAL A 61 6.51 -1.61 -7.28
C VAL A 61 7.38 -1.49 -6.04
N MET A 62 8.35 -2.40 -5.89
CA MET A 62 9.33 -2.37 -4.80
C MET A 62 10.24 -1.12 -4.91
N ILE A 63 10.52 -0.48 -3.77
CA ILE A 63 11.37 0.73 -3.68
C ILE A 63 12.53 0.55 -2.71
#